data_AF-A0A355AGH3-F1
#
_entry.id   AF-A0A355AGH3-F1
#
_cell.length_a   1.000
_cell.length_b   1.000
_cell.length_c   1.000
_cell.angle_alpha   90.00
_cell.angle_beta   90.00
_cell.angle_gamma   90.00
#
_symmetry.space_group_name_H-M   'P 1'
#
loop_
_entity.id
_entity.type
_entity.pdbx_description
1 polymer ?
#
loop_
_entity_poly.entity_id
_entity_poly.type
_entity_poly.pdbx_seq_one_letter_code
_entity_poly.pdbx_strand_id
1 'polypeptide(L)'
;VWQLPMDKDFDSQISSNVADIKNVGDGRLGGAITAAKLLERFVRDIPWTHVDIAGPAFADKPRPSIAGGGTGSMVRSFIEFAKRIASKK
;
A
#
# COMPACT_ATOMS: atom_id res chain seq x y z
N VAL A 1 6.70 -3.35 9.36
CA VAL A 1 6.31 -3.01 7.97
C VAL A 1 7.20 -3.79 7.03
N TRP A 2 6.71 -4.20 5.87
CA TRP A 2 7.49 -4.94 4.87
C TRP A 2 7.41 -4.19 3.55
N GLN A 3 8.56 -3.89 2.96
CA GLN A 3 8.61 -3.19 1.67
C GLN A 3 8.40 -4.18 0.54
N LEU A 4 7.46 -3.87 -0.35
CA LEU A 4 7.27 -4.61 -1.59
C LEU A 4 8.07 -3.97 -2.73
N PRO A 5 8.51 -4.77 -3.72
CA PRO A 5 9.20 -4.24 -4.89
C PRO A 5 8.26 -3.35 -5.72
N MET A 6 8.82 -2.33 -6.37
CA MET A 6 8.11 -1.40 -7.25
C MET A 6 8.78 -1.36 -8.64
N ASP A 7 9.17 -2.53 -9.13
CA ASP A 7 9.90 -2.70 -10.39
C ASP A 7 9.04 -2.34 -11.62
N LYS A 8 9.68 -2.02 -12.73
CA LYS A 8 9.01 -1.59 -13.98
C LYS A 8 8.11 -2.68 -14.59
N ASP A 9 8.43 -3.95 -14.37
CA ASP A 9 7.66 -5.09 -14.91
C ASP A 9 6.24 -5.18 -14.34
N PHE A 10 5.97 -4.53 -13.21
CA PHE A 10 4.62 -4.42 -12.67
C PHE A 10 3.81 -3.29 -13.33
N ASP A 11 4.47 -2.28 -13.90
CA ASP A 11 3.79 -1.17 -14.59
C ASP A 11 3.26 -1.61 -15.96
N SER A 12 4.02 -2.44 -16.69
CA SER A 12 3.55 -3.00 -17.96
C SER A 12 2.26 -3.79 -17.79
N GLN A 13 2.07 -4.45 -16.63
CA GLN A 13 0.88 -5.24 -16.34
C GLN A 13 -0.41 -4.43 -16.23
N ILE A 14 -0.36 -3.11 -16.10
CA ILE A 14 -1.53 -2.21 -16.05
C ILE A 14 -1.70 -1.39 -17.34
N SER A 15 -1.01 -1.77 -18.41
CA SER A 15 -1.14 -1.15 -19.73
C SER A 15 -2.51 -1.48 -20.35
N SER A 16 -3.06 -0.55 -21.13
CA SER A 16 -4.33 -0.72 -21.82
C SER A 16 -4.20 -0.34 -23.29
N ASN A 17 -4.92 -1.06 -24.17
CA ASN A 17 -4.96 -0.80 -25.61
C ASN A 17 -6.02 0.24 -26.01
N VAL A 18 -6.91 0.59 -25.08
CA VAL A 18 -8.11 1.42 -25.36
C VAL A 18 -8.29 2.57 -24.37
N ALA A 19 -7.41 2.68 -23.37
CA ALA A 19 -7.41 3.72 -22.36
C ALA A 19 -5.96 3.98 -21.92
N ASP A 20 -5.74 5.04 -21.15
CA ASP A 20 -4.40 5.40 -20.67
C ASP A 20 -3.77 4.28 -19.82
N ILE A 21 -4.59 3.64 -18.97
CA ILE A 21 -4.25 2.52 -18.09
C ILE A 21 -5.50 1.67 -17.79
N LYS A 22 -5.31 0.44 -17.32
CA LYS A 22 -6.39 -0.40 -16.76
C LYS A 22 -6.29 -0.50 -15.23
N ASN A 23 -7.41 -0.75 -14.57
CA ASN A 23 -7.51 -0.75 -13.11
C ASN A 23 -7.08 -2.07 -12.44
N VAL A 24 -6.72 -3.10 -13.21
CA VAL A 24 -6.31 -4.42 -12.72
C VAL A 24 -5.11 -4.91 -13.54
N GLY A 25 -4.17 -5.61 -12.90
CA GLY A 25 -3.06 -6.27 -13.58
C GLY A 25 -3.49 -7.37 -14.56
N ASP A 26 -2.57 -7.85 -15.40
CA ASP A 26 -2.83 -8.94 -16.38
C ASP A 26 -3.16 -10.30 -15.73
N GLY A 27 -2.76 -10.52 -14.48
CA GLY A 27 -2.89 -11.83 -13.82
C GLY A 27 -3.14 -11.75 -12.32
N ARG A 28 -3.16 -12.92 -11.69
CA ARG A 28 -3.46 -13.08 -10.25
C ARG A 28 -2.28 -12.74 -9.34
N LEU A 29 -1.05 -12.83 -9.86
CA LEU A 29 0.16 -12.64 -9.07
C LEU A 29 0.51 -11.15 -8.97
N GLY A 30 1.00 -10.72 -7.80
CA GLY A 30 1.47 -9.35 -7.62
C GLY A 30 0.38 -8.28 -7.52
N GLY A 31 -0.88 -8.66 -7.23
CA GLY A 31 -2.02 -7.74 -7.18
C GLY A 31 -1.82 -6.50 -6.29
N ALA A 32 -1.18 -6.64 -5.13
CA ALA A 32 -0.88 -5.51 -4.25
C ALA A 32 0.09 -4.50 -4.90
N ILE A 33 1.05 -5.00 -5.69
CA ILE A 33 2.05 -4.17 -6.37
C ILE A 33 1.45 -3.50 -7.59
N THR A 34 0.65 -4.22 -8.40
CA THR A 34 -0.03 -3.62 -9.57
C THR A 34 -1.08 -2.59 -9.15
N ALA A 35 -1.76 -2.78 -8.01
CA ALA A 35 -2.60 -1.75 -7.40
C ALA A 35 -1.78 -0.52 -6.98
N ALA A 36 -0.60 -0.71 -6.38
CA ALA A 36 0.29 0.41 -6.07
C ALA A 36 0.81 1.12 -7.34
N LYS A 37 1.11 0.39 -8.41
CA LYS A 37 1.47 0.97 -9.73
C LYS A 37 0.35 1.79 -10.33
N LEU A 38 -0.90 1.36 -10.17
CA LEU A 38 -2.05 2.16 -10.57
C LEU A 38 -2.06 3.51 -9.85
N LEU A 39 -1.84 3.52 -8.52
CA LEU A 39 -1.79 4.76 -7.73
C LEU A 39 -0.62 5.65 -8.16
N GLU A 40 0.55 5.06 -8.42
CA GLU A 40 1.77 5.79 -8.85
C GLU A 40 1.51 6.72 -10.05
N ARG A 41 0.65 6.31 -10.99
CA ARG A 41 0.28 7.10 -12.17
C ARG A 41 -0.40 8.44 -11.85
N PHE A 42 -0.91 8.61 -10.64
CA PHE A 42 -1.62 9.83 -10.21
C PHE A 42 -0.82 10.72 -9.26
N VAL A 43 0.34 10.28 -8.79
CA VAL A 43 1.11 10.98 -7.74
C VAL A 43 2.12 11.99 -8.31
N ARG A 44 2.47 11.88 -9.60
CA ARG A 44 3.44 12.77 -10.28
C ARG A 44 4.79 12.79 -9.54
N ASP A 45 5.38 13.97 -9.34
CA ASP A 45 6.71 14.14 -8.75
C ASP A 45 6.70 14.26 -7.21
N ILE A 46 5.58 13.93 -6.56
CA ILE A 46 5.44 14.05 -5.11
C ILE A 46 6.09 12.84 -4.43
N PRO A 47 7.03 13.04 -3.47
CA PRO A 47 7.52 11.95 -2.65
C PRO A 47 6.37 11.27 -1.90
N TRP A 48 6.20 9.96 -2.11
CA TRP A 48 5.01 9.26 -1.63
C TRP A 48 5.31 7.85 -1.15
N THR A 49 4.34 7.32 -0.40
CA THR A 49 4.29 5.91 -0.06
C THR A 49 2.82 5.48 0.03
N HIS A 50 2.51 4.30 -0.48
CA HIS A 50 1.24 3.63 -0.21
C HIS A 50 1.49 2.47 0.76
N VAL A 51 0.65 2.40 1.79
CA VAL A 51 0.70 1.34 2.78
C VAL A 51 -0.59 0.54 2.69
N ASP A 52 -0.51 -0.63 2.07
CA ASP A 52 -1.61 -1.59 2.05
C ASP A 52 -1.74 -2.27 3.42
N ILE A 53 -2.90 -2.09 4.06
CA ILE A 53 -3.22 -2.65 5.36
C ILE A 53 -4.33 -3.69 5.31
N ALA A 54 -4.75 -4.16 4.13
CA ALA A 54 -5.90 -5.05 3.98
C ALA A 54 -5.82 -6.28 4.92
N GLY A 55 -4.64 -6.90 5.02
CA GLY A 55 -4.42 -8.04 5.92
C GLY A 55 -4.53 -7.68 7.41
N PRO A 56 -3.72 -6.76 7.96
CA PRO A 56 -3.72 -6.50 9.40
C PRO A 56 -4.84 -5.58 9.89
N ALA A 57 -5.61 -4.91 9.03
CA ALA A 57 -6.63 -3.94 9.45
C ALA A 57 -7.78 -4.55 10.26
N PHE A 58 -8.12 -5.81 10.02
CA PHE A 58 -9.20 -6.52 10.70
C PHE A 58 -8.73 -7.91 11.17
N ALA A 59 -9.07 -8.28 12.40
CA ALA A 59 -8.74 -9.57 12.98
C ALA A 59 -10.01 -10.40 13.19
N ASP A 60 -10.13 -11.53 12.47
CA ASP A 60 -11.29 -12.42 12.59
C ASP A 60 -11.46 -13.03 13.98
N LYS A 61 -10.35 -13.14 14.72
CA LYS A 61 -10.30 -13.64 16.08
C LYS A 61 -9.33 -12.83 16.93
N PRO A 62 -9.56 -12.75 18.25
CA PRO A 62 -8.63 -12.10 19.15
C PRO A 62 -7.24 -12.76 19.11
N ARG A 63 -6.22 -11.93 19.33
CA ARG A 63 -4.81 -12.30 19.54
C ARG A 63 -4.37 -11.76 20.92
N PRO A 64 -3.23 -12.19 21.49
CA PRO A 64 -2.83 -11.78 22.84
C PRO A 64 -2.85 -10.27 23.11
N SER A 65 -2.63 -9.44 22.09
CA SER A 65 -2.57 -7.99 22.21
C SER A 65 -3.62 -7.22 21.38
N ILE A 66 -4.58 -7.90 20.75
CA ILE A 66 -5.57 -7.29 19.84
C ILE A 66 -6.90 -8.02 19.98
N ALA A 67 -8.00 -7.29 20.17
CA ALA A 67 -9.36 -7.84 20.14
C ALA A 67 -9.74 -8.35 18.73
N GLY A 68 -10.83 -9.12 18.64
CA GLY A 68 -11.45 -9.38 17.34
C GLY A 68 -12.07 -8.10 16.77
N GLY A 69 -12.06 -7.95 15.45
CA GLY A 69 -12.55 -6.77 14.74
C GLY A 69 -11.45 -5.83 14.25
N GLY A 70 -11.76 -4.53 14.18
CA GLY A 70 -10.83 -3.49 13.72
C GLY A 70 -9.62 -3.34 14.65
N THR A 71 -8.42 -3.42 14.10
CA THR A 71 -7.18 -3.54 14.89
C THR A 71 -6.47 -2.21 15.16
N GLY A 72 -6.82 -1.14 14.41
CA GLY A 72 -6.07 0.11 14.42
C GLY A 72 -4.65 -0.03 13.84
N SER A 73 -4.44 -0.99 12.94
CA SER A 73 -3.15 -1.20 12.27
C SER A 73 -2.58 0.10 11.69
N MET A 74 -1.26 0.25 11.78
CA MET A 74 -0.47 1.42 11.33
C MET A 74 -0.70 2.76 12.06
N VAL A 75 -1.74 2.93 12.89
CA VAL A 75 -1.96 4.20 13.62
C VAL A 75 -0.75 4.59 14.48
N ARG A 76 -0.26 3.65 15.31
CA ARG A 76 0.93 3.89 16.17
C ARG A 76 2.18 4.19 15.34
N SER A 77 2.36 3.49 14.22
CA SER A 77 3.51 3.66 13.33
C SER A 77 3.52 5.03 12.69
N PHE A 78 2.38 5.53 12.20
CA PHE A 78 2.28 6.85 11.60
C PHE A 78 2.43 7.98 12.61
N ILE A 79 1.90 7.82 13.84
CA ILE A 79 2.13 8.77 14.93
C ILE A 79 3.62 8.88 15.23
N GLU A 80 4.32 7.76 15.38
CA GLU A 80 5.75 7.73 15.65
C GLU A 80 6.56 8.32 14.47
N PHE A 81 6.19 8.00 13.24
CA PHE A 81 6.80 8.59 12.04
C PHE A 81 6.66 10.12 12.01
N ALA A 82 5.46 10.64 12.26
CA ALA A 82 5.21 12.08 12.30
C ALA A 82 6.02 12.77 13.41
N LYS A 83 6.09 12.17 14.62
CA LYS A 83 6.93 12.67 15.72
C LYS A 83 8.40 12.75 15.32
N ARG A 84 8.93 11.70 14.69
CA ARG A 84 10.33 11.66 14.22
C ARG A 84 10.63 12.72 13.18
N ILE A 85 9.71 12.95 12.23
CA ILE A 85 9.85 14.03 11.24
C ILE A 85 9.85 15.38 11.95
N ALA A 86 8.95 15.61 12.89
CA ALA A 86 8.85 16.88 13.62
C ALA A 86 10.12 17.17 14.46
N SER A 87 10.70 16.14 15.09
CA SER A 87 11.91 16.27 15.92
C SER A 87 13.21 16.46 15.14
N LYS A 88 13.20 16.27 13.82
CA LYS A 88 14.37 16.42 12.94
C LYS A 88 14.52 17.83 12.37
N LYS A 89 13.61 18.75 12.72
CA LYS A 89 13.79 20.20 12.53
C LYS A 89 14.57 20.78 13.70
#